data_AF-R6RL11-F1
#
_entry.id   AF-R6RL11-F1
#
_cell.length_a   1.000
_cell.length_b   1.000
_cell.length_c   1.000
_cell.angle_alpha   90.00
_cell.angle_beta   90.00
_cell.angle_gamma   90.00
#
_symmetry.space_group_name_H-M   'P 1'
#
loop_
_entity.id
_entity.type
_entity.pdbx_description
1 polymer ?
#
loop_
_entity_poly.entity_id
_entity_poly.type
_entity_poly.pdbx_seq_one_letter_code
_entity_poly.pdbx_strand_id
1 'polypeptide(L)'
;MALLKKYSHPNQLKNKNPETLAKYLMKETCHHYNETINEANKIIEYCKNCCSGCSETSVNCKVSKDLIIQLNDKIQEQDNCLNQIIDLAKDLPNYELLLSIPGISNNLASRIIAELGDINRFSRIRQITAYAGLDSHINQSGGNDGLHLKITKKD
;
A
#
# COMPACT_ATOMS: atom_id res chain seq x y z
N MET A 1 12.55 -4.05 -1.79
CA MET A 1 12.60 -5.18 -2.76
C MET A 1 13.95 -5.33 -3.46
N ALA A 2 14.59 -4.23 -3.89
CA ALA A 2 15.74 -4.26 -4.80
C ALA A 2 16.95 -5.09 -4.33
N LEU A 3 17.33 -5.00 -3.06
CA LEU A 3 18.45 -5.79 -2.53
C LEU A 3 18.18 -7.29 -2.55
N LEU A 4 16.97 -7.72 -2.18
CA LEU A 4 16.58 -9.13 -2.12
C LEU A 4 16.46 -9.78 -3.52
N LYS A 5 16.10 -8.99 -4.54
CA LYS A 5 16.13 -9.42 -5.94
C LYS A 5 17.55 -9.79 -6.39
N LYS A 6 18.56 -9.10 -5.85
CA LYS A 6 19.97 -9.32 -6.21
C LYS A 6 20.68 -10.32 -5.29
N TYR A 7 20.34 -10.30 -4.00
CA TYR A 7 20.95 -11.11 -2.95
C TYR A 7 19.86 -11.85 -2.19
N SER A 8 19.74 -13.15 -2.45
CA SER A 8 18.65 -13.98 -1.94
C SER A 8 19.00 -14.66 -0.61
N HIS A 9 20.20 -14.42 -0.08
CA HIS A 9 20.67 -15.01 1.17
C HIS A 9 21.55 -14.03 1.99
N PRO A 10 21.44 -13.99 3.33
CA PRO A 10 22.24 -13.08 4.17
C PRO A 10 23.76 -13.22 4.01
N ASN A 11 24.27 -14.44 3.80
CA ASN A 11 25.70 -14.66 3.58
C ASN A 11 26.25 -13.90 2.35
N GLN A 12 25.40 -13.64 1.35
CA GLN A 12 25.79 -12.87 0.16
C GLN A 12 25.98 -11.38 0.45
N LEU A 13 25.35 -10.89 1.51
CA LEU A 13 25.40 -9.48 1.95
C LEU A 13 26.48 -9.23 3.01
N LYS A 14 26.78 -10.23 3.85
CA LYS A 14 27.70 -10.12 5.00
C LYS A 14 29.07 -9.49 4.66
N ASN A 15 29.60 -9.78 3.47
CA ASN A 15 30.93 -9.35 3.04
C ASN A 15 30.91 -8.27 1.95
N LYS A 16 29.75 -7.64 1.69
CA LYS A 16 29.64 -6.58 0.68
C LYS A 16 30.06 -5.22 1.22
N ASN A 17 30.56 -4.36 0.33
CA ASN A 17 30.89 -2.99 0.67
C ASN A 17 29.59 -2.20 0.93
N PRO A 18 29.45 -1.53 2.09
CA PRO A 18 28.31 -0.67 2.41
C PRO A 18 27.98 0.35 1.32
N GLU A 19 28.99 0.95 0.68
CA GLU A 19 28.81 1.94 -0.39
C GLU A 19 28.09 1.36 -1.61
N THR A 20 28.34 0.09 -1.93
CA THR A 20 27.68 -0.57 -3.05
C THR A 20 26.21 -0.79 -2.74
N LEU A 21 25.90 -1.21 -1.50
CA LEU A 21 24.51 -1.38 -1.05
C LEU A 21 23.78 -0.04 -0.97
N ALA A 22 24.43 1.00 -0.46
CA ALA A 22 23.90 2.36 -0.40
C ALA A 22 23.51 2.88 -1.79
N LYS A 23 24.38 2.69 -2.80
CA LYS A 23 24.06 3.04 -4.21
C LYS A 23 22.81 2.33 -4.73
N TYR A 24 22.62 1.05 -4.40
CA TYR A 24 21.41 0.32 -4.79
C TYR A 24 20.16 0.84 -4.06
N LEU A 25 20.28 1.17 -2.78
CA LEU A 25 19.19 1.75 -2.00
C LEU A 25 18.81 3.13 -2.55
N MET A 26 19.76 4.01 -2.82
CA MET A 26 19.53 5.34 -3.39
C MET A 26 18.85 5.30 -4.75
N LYS A 27 19.12 4.29 -5.58
CA LYS A 27 18.49 4.17 -6.90
C LYS A 27 16.98 3.93 -6.78
N GLU A 28 16.55 3.23 -5.74
CA GLU A 28 15.19 2.69 -5.62
C GLU A 28 14.40 3.37 -4.50
N THR A 29 15.03 4.32 -3.78
CA THR A 29 14.43 5.07 -2.69
C THR A 29 14.80 6.55 -2.79
N CYS A 30 13.99 7.42 -2.20
CA CYS A 30 14.26 8.86 -2.18
C CYS A 30 15.20 9.29 -1.04
N HIS A 31 15.98 8.36 -0.46
CA HIS A 31 16.85 8.65 0.68
C HIS A 31 18.17 9.28 0.25
N HIS A 32 18.74 10.16 1.09
CA HIS A 32 20.04 10.74 0.82
C HIS A 32 21.17 9.74 1.15
N TYR A 33 22.38 10.07 0.71
CA TYR A 33 23.53 9.19 0.82
C TYR A 33 23.84 8.77 2.26
N ASN A 34 23.75 9.71 3.21
CA ASN A 34 24.08 9.43 4.60
C ASN A 34 23.10 8.43 5.23
N GLU A 35 21.79 8.57 4.98
CA GLU A 35 20.80 7.59 5.46
C GLU A 35 21.02 6.23 4.82
N THR A 36 21.25 6.18 3.51
CA THR A 36 21.43 4.90 2.80
C THR A 36 22.71 4.16 3.20
N ILE A 37 23.80 4.87 3.55
CA ILE A 37 24.99 4.28 4.15
C ILE A 37 24.68 3.72 5.54
N ASN A 38 23.98 4.47 6.37
CA ASN A 38 23.64 4.01 7.72
C ASN A 38 22.78 2.75 7.64
N GLU A 39 21.79 2.71 6.75
CA GLU A 39 20.97 1.51 6.50
C GLU A 39 21.80 0.35 5.93
N ALA A 40 22.70 0.61 4.98
CA ALA A 40 23.59 -0.43 4.44
C ALA A 40 24.47 -1.06 5.54
N ASN A 41 25.01 -0.26 6.45
CA ASN A 41 25.79 -0.74 7.59
C ASN A 41 24.94 -1.59 8.54
N LYS A 42 23.73 -1.15 8.89
CA LYS A 42 22.78 -1.93 9.71
C LYS A 42 22.46 -3.27 9.07
N ILE A 43 22.22 -3.29 7.76
CA ILE A 43 21.93 -4.54 7.02
C ILE A 43 23.12 -5.49 7.09
N ILE A 44 24.34 -5.01 6.86
CA ILE A 44 25.56 -5.84 6.93
C ILE A 44 25.77 -6.38 8.34
N GLU A 45 25.61 -5.53 9.36
CA GLU A 45 25.73 -5.93 10.77
C GLU A 45 24.69 -7.01 11.12
N TYR A 46 23.44 -6.82 10.71
CA TYR A 46 22.39 -7.83 10.87
C TYR A 46 22.77 -9.14 10.17
N CYS A 47 23.25 -9.10 8.92
CA CYS A 47 23.68 -10.29 8.19
C CYS A 47 24.90 -10.98 8.82
N LYS A 48 25.77 -10.25 9.54
CA LYS A 48 26.91 -10.83 10.24
C LYS A 48 26.47 -11.69 11.43
N ASN A 49 25.44 -11.23 12.15
CA ASN A 49 24.90 -11.84 13.37
C ASN A 49 23.75 -12.83 13.09
N CYS A 50 23.18 -12.82 11.89
CA CYS A 50 22.07 -13.67 11.52
C CYS A 50 22.51 -15.13 11.27
N CYS A 51 21.80 -16.08 11.87
CA CYS A 51 21.86 -17.49 11.52
C CYS A 51 20.70 -17.83 10.58
N SER A 52 21.00 -18.12 9.31
CA SER A 52 19.98 -18.51 8.34
C SER A 52 19.50 -19.94 8.58
N GLY A 53 18.18 -20.16 8.51
CA GLY A 53 17.56 -21.50 8.58
C GLY A 53 17.72 -22.32 7.30
N CYS A 54 18.38 -21.78 6.28
CA CYS A 54 18.66 -22.48 5.03
C CYS A 54 20.06 -22.15 4.51
N SER A 55 20.62 -23.01 3.66
CA SER A 55 21.90 -22.73 2.99
C SER A 55 21.70 -21.74 1.84
N GLU A 56 22.78 -21.06 1.44
CA GLU A 56 22.77 -20.15 0.28
C GLU A 56 22.38 -20.84 -1.03
N THR A 57 22.67 -22.14 -1.16
CA THR A 57 22.34 -22.95 -2.34
C THR A 57 20.98 -23.64 -2.26
N SER A 58 20.23 -23.41 -1.18
CA SER A 58 18.91 -23.98 -0.97
C SER A 58 17.93 -23.59 -2.08
N VAL A 59 17.01 -24.51 -2.39
CA VAL A 59 15.86 -24.25 -3.27
C VAL A 59 15.03 -23.09 -2.74
N ASN A 60 14.95 -22.91 -1.41
CA ASN A 60 14.19 -21.83 -0.79
C ASN A 60 14.68 -20.43 -1.21
N CYS A 61 16.00 -20.25 -1.39
CA CYS A 61 16.56 -18.99 -1.87
C CYS A 61 16.14 -18.70 -3.31
N LYS A 62 16.05 -19.73 -4.16
CA LYS A 62 15.57 -19.61 -5.54
C LYS A 62 14.09 -19.24 -5.57
N VAL A 63 13.26 -20.00 -4.84
CA VAL A 63 11.81 -19.75 -4.73
C VAL A 63 11.54 -18.33 -4.23
N SER A 64 12.26 -17.88 -3.19
CA SER A 64 12.13 -16.52 -2.66
C SER A 64 12.42 -15.45 -3.73
N LYS A 65 13.48 -15.65 -4.53
CA LYS A 65 13.82 -14.75 -5.64
C LYS A 65 12.73 -14.73 -6.72
N ASP A 66 12.22 -15.90 -7.09
CA ASP A 66 11.17 -16.02 -8.11
C ASP A 66 9.87 -15.36 -7.65
N LEU A 67 9.50 -15.54 -6.38
CA LEU A 67 8.36 -14.86 -5.77
C LEU A 67 8.53 -13.34 -5.76
N ILE A 68 9.73 -12.83 -5.47
CA ILE A 68 10.02 -11.39 -5.57
C ILE A 68 9.84 -10.88 -7.00
N ILE A 69 10.28 -11.65 -8.00
CA ILE A 69 10.10 -11.28 -9.42
C ILE A 69 8.60 -11.23 -9.74
N GLN A 70 7.86 -12.30 -9.45
CA GLN A 70 6.41 -12.36 -9.68
C GLN A 70 5.67 -11.22 -8.97
N LEU A 71 6.06 -10.88 -7.74
CA LEU A 71 5.46 -9.79 -6.99
C LEU A 71 5.70 -8.43 -7.67
N ASN A 72 6.90 -8.19 -8.20
CA ASN A 72 7.16 -6.96 -8.96
C ASN A 72 6.35 -6.90 -10.26
N ASP A 73 6.23 -8.03 -10.97
CA ASP A 73 5.43 -8.10 -12.18
C ASP A 73 3.95 -7.79 -11.88
N LYS A 74 3.43 -8.31 -10.76
CA LYS A 74 2.07 -8.03 -10.30
C LYS A 74 1.85 -6.57 -9.91
N ILE A 75 2.83 -5.93 -9.26
CA ILE A 75 2.77 -4.48 -8.97
C ILE A 75 2.72 -3.69 -10.27
N GLN A 76 3.55 -4.03 -11.25
CA GLN A 76 3.56 -3.33 -12.54
C GLN A 76 2.27 -3.56 -13.34
N GLU A 77 1.71 -4.77 -13.32
CA GLU A 77 0.39 -5.06 -13.89
C GLU A 77 -0.71 -4.21 -13.23
N GLN A 78 -0.65 -4.05 -11.90
CA GLN A 78 -1.59 -3.21 -11.16
C GLN A 78 -1.49 -1.74 -11.57
N ASP A 79 -0.27 -1.20 -11.69
CA ASP A 79 -0.04 0.18 -12.12
C ASP A 79 -0.54 0.40 -13.55
N ASN A 80 -0.30 -0.55 -14.45
CA ASN A 80 -0.81 -0.49 -15.83
C ASN A 80 -2.34 -0.50 -15.87
N CYS A 81 -2.98 -1.37 -15.08
CA CYS A 81 -4.43 -1.43 -14.96
C CYS A 81 -4.99 -0.11 -14.42
N LEU A 82 -4.36 0.47 -13.39
CA LEU A 82 -4.76 1.78 -12.87
C LEU A 82 -4.64 2.88 -13.94
N ASN A 83 -3.57 2.90 -14.71
CA ASN A 83 -3.40 3.86 -15.80
C ASN A 83 -4.49 3.71 -16.87
N GLN A 84 -4.86 2.48 -17.24
CA GLN A 84 -5.97 2.22 -18.15
C GLN A 84 -7.30 2.75 -17.60
N ILE A 85 -7.58 2.53 -16.30
CA ILE A 85 -8.77 3.06 -15.64
C ILE A 85 -8.77 4.59 -15.66
N ILE A 86 -7.63 5.23 -15.38
CA ILE A 86 -7.46 6.68 -15.43
C ILE A 86 -7.72 7.20 -16.85
N ASP A 87 -7.17 6.54 -17.87
CA ASP A 87 -7.35 6.96 -19.26
C ASP A 87 -8.81 6.87 -19.70
N LEU A 88 -9.52 5.81 -19.33
CA LEU A 88 -10.97 5.69 -19.56
C LEU A 88 -11.76 6.75 -18.78
N ALA A 89 -11.34 7.07 -17.56
CA ALA A 89 -12.06 8.01 -16.72
C ALA A 89 -11.97 9.47 -17.20
N LYS A 90 -10.91 9.85 -17.92
CA LYS A 90 -10.74 11.21 -18.47
C LYS A 90 -11.89 11.62 -19.39
N ASP A 91 -12.46 10.67 -20.13
CA ASP A 91 -13.55 10.92 -21.06
C ASP A 91 -14.94 10.91 -20.39
N LEU A 92 -15.00 10.56 -19.09
CA LEU A 92 -16.26 10.47 -18.35
C LEU A 92 -16.67 11.83 -17.76
N PRO A 93 -17.99 12.07 -17.62
CA PRO A 93 -18.47 13.28 -16.97
C PRO A 93 -17.98 13.34 -15.52
N ASN A 94 -17.81 14.57 -15.03
CA ASN A 94 -17.36 14.88 -13.66
C ASN A 94 -15.90 14.56 -13.34
N TYR A 95 -15.09 13.99 -14.26
CA TYR A 95 -13.67 13.76 -14.03
C TYR A 95 -12.90 15.04 -13.70
N GLU A 96 -12.98 16.04 -14.58
CA GLU A 96 -12.36 17.36 -14.36
C GLU A 96 -12.94 18.08 -13.13
N LEU A 97 -14.24 17.89 -12.85
CA LEU A 97 -14.86 18.45 -11.66
C LEU A 97 -14.26 17.86 -10.37
N LEU A 98 -14.02 16.55 -10.32
CA LEU A 98 -13.41 15.89 -9.17
C LEU A 98 -11.95 16.35 -8.99
N LEU A 99 -11.20 16.50 -10.08
CA LEU A 99 -9.83 17.03 -10.02
C LEU A 99 -9.74 18.48 -9.52
N SER A 100 -10.82 19.26 -9.66
CA SER A 100 -10.86 20.63 -9.12
C SER A 100 -10.86 20.68 -7.58
N ILE A 101 -11.12 19.55 -6.90
CA ILE A 101 -11.15 19.45 -5.45
C ILE A 101 -9.72 19.25 -4.92
N PRO A 102 -9.22 20.15 -4.03
CA PRO A 102 -7.89 20.00 -3.44
C PRO A 102 -7.72 18.65 -2.73
N GLY A 103 -6.64 17.95 -3.06
CA GLY A 103 -6.34 16.62 -2.50
C GLY A 103 -6.90 15.45 -3.32
N ILE A 104 -7.70 15.71 -4.36
CA ILE A 104 -8.14 14.69 -5.32
C ILE A 104 -7.21 14.69 -6.53
N SER A 105 -6.59 13.53 -6.80
CA SER A 105 -5.74 13.30 -7.98
C SER A 105 -6.37 12.28 -8.93
N ASN A 106 -5.78 12.07 -10.11
CA ASN A 106 -6.26 11.16 -11.15
C ASN A 106 -6.66 9.76 -10.62
N ASN A 107 -5.85 9.19 -9.72
CA ASN A 107 -6.13 7.89 -9.11
C ASN A 107 -7.42 7.94 -8.27
N LEU A 108 -7.58 8.97 -7.43
CA LEU A 108 -8.76 9.09 -6.58
C LEU A 108 -10.01 9.47 -7.38
N ALA A 109 -9.88 10.39 -8.35
CA ALA A 109 -10.99 10.79 -9.23
C ALA A 109 -11.52 9.60 -10.03
N SER A 110 -10.64 8.84 -10.68
CA SER A 110 -11.02 7.66 -11.46
C SER A 110 -11.68 6.58 -10.60
N ARG A 111 -11.18 6.34 -9.38
CA ARG A 111 -11.81 5.42 -8.43
C ARG A 111 -13.19 5.88 -7.97
N ILE A 112 -13.36 7.16 -7.65
CA ILE A 112 -14.67 7.71 -7.25
C ILE A 112 -15.70 7.50 -8.36
N ILE A 113 -15.33 7.77 -9.62
CA ILE A 113 -16.20 7.55 -10.77
C ILE A 113 -16.50 6.06 -10.95
N ALA A 114 -15.50 5.18 -10.82
CA ALA A 114 -15.70 3.74 -10.95
C ALA A 114 -16.63 3.17 -9.86
N GLU A 115 -16.51 3.64 -8.61
CA GLU A 115 -17.29 3.15 -7.47
C GLU A 115 -18.73 3.68 -7.47
N LEU A 116 -18.93 4.97 -7.79
CA LEU A 116 -20.25 5.59 -7.82
C LEU A 116 -21.01 5.27 -9.12
N GLY A 117 -20.30 5.10 -10.23
CA GLY A 117 -20.88 4.98 -11.56
C GLY A 117 -21.66 6.24 -11.94
N ASP A 118 -22.87 6.07 -12.45
CA ASP A 118 -23.77 7.19 -12.73
C ASP A 118 -24.27 7.83 -11.43
N ILE A 119 -23.82 9.06 -11.16
CA ILE A 119 -24.19 9.83 -9.96
C ILE A 119 -25.70 10.14 -9.92
N ASN A 120 -26.38 10.18 -11.06
CA ASN A 120 -27.82 10.48 -11.13
C ASN A 120 -28.68 9.36 -10.55
N ARG A 121 -28.12 8.17 -10.28
CA ARG A 121 -28.81 7.09 -9.56
C ARG A 121 -29.15 7.46 -8.11
N PHE A 122 -28.49 8.48 -7.57
CA PHE A 122 -28.73 8.99 -6.22
C PHE A 122 -29.57 10.28 -6.29
N SER A 123 -30.78 10.25 -5.72
CA SER A 123 -31.67 11.41 -5.69
C SER A 123 -31.30 12.42 -4.60
N ARG A 124 -30.53 12.00 -3.59
CA ARG A 124 -30.10 12.84 -2.46
C ARG A 124 -28.67 12.53 -2.06
N ILE A 125 -27.95 13.57 -1.63
CA ILE A 125 -26.56 13.45 -1.13
C ILE A 125 -26.45 12.45 0.03
N ARG A 126 -27.47 12.35 0.90
CA ARG A 126 -27.48 11.38 2.01
C ARG A 126 -27.43 9.92 1.54
N GLN A 127 -27.93 9.62 0.34
CA GLN A 127 -27.85 8.27 -0.21
C GLN A 127 -26.41 7.93 -0.61
N ILE A 128 -25.63 8.91 -1.05
CA ILE A 128 -24.21 8.74 -1.37
C ILE A 128 -23.43 8.49 -0.07
N THR A 129 -23.68 9.26 1.00
CA THR A 129 -23.02 9.05 2.29
C THR A 129 -23.36 7.70 2.91
N ALA A 130 -24.62 7.27 2.81
CA ALA A 130 -25.05 5.94 3.25
C ALA A 130 -24.42 4.82 2.38
N TYR A 131 -24.33 5.01 1.06
CA TYR A 131 -23.68 4.06 0.16
C TYR A 131 -22.19 3.90 0.47
N ALA A 132 -21.51 5.00 0.80
CA ALA A 132 -20.12 4.97 1.25
C ALA A 132 -19.93 4.37 2.66
N GLY A 133 -21.03 4.01 3.36
CA GLY A 133 -20.99 3.48 4.72
C GLY A 133 -20.62 4.52 5.79
N LEU A 134 -20.70 5.81 5.46
CA LEU A 134 -20.37 6.93 6.36
C LEU A 134 -21.56 7.37 7.22
N ASP A 135 -22.77 6.89 6.91
CA ASP A 135 -23.98 7.16 7.68
C ASP A 135 -24.21 6.04 8.71
N SER A 136 -23.59 6.18 9.89
CA SER A 136 -23.81 5.24 11.00
C SER A 136 -25.15 5.52 11.67
N HIS A 137 -26.20 4.84 11.20
CA HIS A 137 -27.47 4.83 11.91
C HIS A 137 -27.34 3.97 13.18
N ILE A 138 -27.57 4.60 14.34
CA ILE A 138 -27.76 3.87 15.61
C ILE A 138 -29.15 3.21 15.55
N ASN A 139 -29.22 1.97 15.09
CA ASN A 139 -30.41 1.15 15.23
C ASN A 139 -30.50 0.66 16.69
N GLN A 140 -31.09 1.46 17.58
CA GLN A 140 -31.50 0.97 18.90
C GLN A 140 -32.75 0.11 18.75
N SER A 141 -32.62 -1.21 18.96
CA SER A 141 -33.76 -2.13 19.04
C SER A 141 -34.49 -2.07 20.39
N GLY A 142 -33.96 -1.29 21.34
CA GLY A 142 -34.58 -1.03 22.65
C GLY A 142 -35.27 0.32 22.66
N GLY A 143 -36.53 0.38 23.09
CA GLY A 143 -37.32 1.61 23.19
C GLY A 143 -36.91 2.57 24.32
N ASN A 144 -35.65 2.56 24.76
CA ASN A 144 -35.16 3.43 25.82
C ASN A 144 -33.82 4.07 25.40
N ASP A 145 -33.86 5.35 25.05
CA ASP A 145 -32.68 6.18 24.88
C ASP A 145 -31.98 6.27 26.25
N GLY A 146 -30.93 5.47 26.44
CA GLY A 146 -30.18 5.33 27.70
C GLY A 146 -29.44 6.59 28.17
N LEU A 147 -29.77 7.77 27.64
CA LEU A 147 -29.20 9.08 27.98
C LEU A 147 -29.41 9.47 29.46
N HIS A 148 -30.36 8.83 30.15
CA HIS A 148 -30.67 9.08 31.57
C HIS A 148 -30.72 7.82 32.44
N LEU A 149 -30.12 6.71 32.02
CA LEU A 149 -30.09 5.49 32.83
C LEU A 149 -28.84 5.46 33.73
N LYS A 150 -29.06 5.11 35.00
CA LYS A 150 -27.99 4.94 35.99
C LYS A 150 -27.10 3.77 35.56
N ILE A 151 -25.79 4.01 35.40
CA ILE A 151 -24.82 2.95 35.08
C ILE A 151 -24.90 1.91 36.20
N THR A 152 -25.43 0.74 35.88
CA THR A 152 -25.42 -0.41 36.79
C THR A 152 -24.42 -1.40 36.24
N LYS A 153 -23.38 -1.69 37.01
CA LYS A 153 -22.41 -2.74 36.66
C LYS A 153 -23.14 -4.08 36.69
N LYS A 154 -23.05 -4.84 35.61
CA LYS A 154 -23.36 -6.28 35.61
C LYS A 154 -22.07 -6.99 36.00
N ASP A 155 -22.14 -7.78 37.06
CA ASP A 155 -21.07 -8.70 37.49
C ASP A 155 -20.78 -9.77 36.42
#